data_AF-A0A7X9X045-F1
#
_entry.id   AF-A0A7X9X045-F1
#
_cell.length_a   1.000
_cell.length_b   1.000
_cell.length_c   1.000
_cell.angle_alpha   90.00
_cell.angle_beta   90.00
_cell.angle_gamma   90.00
#
_symmetry.space_group_name_H-M   'P 1'
#
loop_
_entity.id
_entity.type
_entity.pdbx_description
1 polymer ?
#
loop_
_entity_poly.entity_id
_entity_poly.type
_entity_poly.pdbx_seq_one_letter_code
_entity_poly.pdbx_strand_id
1 'polypeptide(L)'
;MTPFERAETAAWNDLLRQGVQAHVDTGAINGNVDMRAIVRAIFTAIHEPSQKMAEAGSEITRTVSAGEVDGAYQSDAANIWRFMVDVLLERG
;
A
#
# COMPACT_ATOMS: atom_id res chain seq x y z
N MET A 1 6.91 -18.28 -3.71
CA MET A 1 6.45 -16.96 -3.27
C MET A 1 4.94 -17.02 -3.06
N THR A 2 4.47 -16.74 -1.86
CA THR A 2 3.04 -16.69 -1.51
C THR A 2 2.35 -15.46 -2.12
N PRO A 3 1.01 -15.41 -2.21
CA PRO A 3 0.30 -14.21 -2.63
C PRO A 3 0.65 -12.98 -1.78
N PHE A 4 0.82 -13.17 -0.48
CA PHE A 4 1.24 -12.12 0.45
C PHE A 4 2.64 -11.58 0.12
N GLU A 5 3.62 -12.45 -0.08
CA GLU A 5 4.99 -12.06 -0.44
C GLU A 5 5.04 -11.32 -1.79
N ARG A 6 4.15 -11.66 -2.74
CA ARG A 6 4.01 -10.91 -4.01
C ARG A 6 3.46 -9.51 -3.80
N ALA A 7 2.41 -9.37 -2.99
CA ALA A 7 1.79 -8.08 -2.68
C ALA A 7 2.79 -7.14 -1.99
N GLU A 8 3.54 -7.67 -1.02
CA GLU A 8 4.61 -6.95 -0.32
C GLU A 8 5.71 -6.49 -1.29
N THR A 9 6.19 -7.40 -2.14
CA THR A 9 7.21 -7.09 -3.16
C THR A 9 6.72 -6.03 -4.14
N ALA A 10 5.45 -6.07 -4.54
CA ALA A 10 4.86 -5.09 -5.44
C ALA A 10 4.78 -3.70 -4.80
N ALA A 11 4.38 -3.61 -3.52
CA ALA A 11 4.32 -2.36 -2.78
C ALA A 11 5.72 -1.73 -2.62
N TRP A 12 6.73 -2.53 -2.24
CA TRP A 12 8.10 -2.03 -2.11
C TRP A 12 8.69 -1.53 -3.42
N ASN A 13 8.46 -2.26 -4.51
CA ASN A 13 8.92 -1.83 -5.83
C ASN A 13 8.27 -0.52 -6.27
N ASP A 14 6.98 -0.30 -5.94
CA ASP A 14 6.31 0.93 -6.32
C ASP A 14 6.81 2.14 -5.50
N LEU A 15 7.04 1.96 -4.20
CA LEU A 15 7.70 2.96 -3.35
C LEU A 15 9.08 3.37 -3.89
N LEU A 16 9.90 2.39 -4.27
CA LEU A 16 11.21 2.63 -4.88
C LEU A 16 11.09 3.35 -6.23
N ARG A 17 10.11 2.96 -7.07
CA ARG A 17 9.86 3.56 -8.39
C ARG A 17 9.40 5.01 -8.29
N GLN A 18 8.55 5.33 -7.33
CA GLN A 18 8.05 6.69 -7.12
C GLN A 18 9.15 7.66 -6.67
N GLY A 19 10.38 7.18 -6.49
CA GLY A 19 11.46 8.03 -6.01
C GLY A 19 11.13 8.56 -4.62
N VAL A 20 10.37 7.79 -3.82
CA VAL A 20 10.31 7.97 -2.36
C VAL A 20 11.70 7.62 -1.82
N GLN A 21 12.71 8.43 -2.15
CA GLN A 21 13.43 9.10 -1.11
C GLN A 21 12.32 9.85 -0.39
N ALA A 22 11.84 9.32 0.73
CA ALA A 22 11.14 10.17 1.67
C ALA A 22 12.02 11.42 1.72
N HIS A 23 11.53 12.57 1.23
CA HIS A 23 12.23 13.82 1.46
C HIS A 23 12.00 14.07 2.94
N VAL A 24 12.68 13.28 3.76
CA VAL A 24 12.94 13.52 5.15
C VAL A 24 13.83 14.73 5.02
N ASP A 25 13.25 15.89 5.24
CA ASP A 25 14.03 17.09 5.47
C ASP A 25 15.03 16.73 6.57
N THR A 26 16.29 16.53 6.18
CA THR A 26 17.34 16.13 7.11
C THR A 26 17.61 17.26 8.11
N GLY A 27 17.16 18.49 7.82
CA GLY A 27 17.07 19.60 8.76
C GLY A 27 15.98 19.44 9.82
N ALA A 28 14.92 18.66 9.56
CA ALA A 28 13.90 18.27 10.54
C ALA A 28 14.34 17.09 11.43
N ILE A 29 15.40 16.36 11.07
CA ILE A 29 16.01 15.31 11.89
C ILE A 29 16.74 15.91 13.11
N ASN A 30 16.92 17.24 13.15
CA ASN A 30 17.59 17.97 14.23
C ASN A 30 16.70 18.21 15.47
N GLY A 31 16.06 17.16 15.98
CA GLY A 31 15.60 17.12 17.37
C GLY A 31 14.38 16.26 17.69
N ASN A 32 13.52 15.94 16.72
CA ASN A 32 12.42 14.98 16.88
C ASN A 32 11.96 14.54 15.50
N VAL A 33 12.28 13.30 15.11
CA VAL A 33 11.74 12.70 13.89
C VAL A 33 10.23 12.62 14.04
N ASP A 34 9.49 13.39 13.26
CA ASP A 34 8.03 13.29 13.21
C ASP A 34 7.62 12.03 12.44
N MET A 35 7.62 10.91 13.16
CA MET A 35 7.22 9.61 12.64
C MET A 35 5.80 9.63 12.08
N ARG A 36 4.93 10.52 12.58
CA ARG A 36 3.56 10.67 12.09
C ARG A 36 3.55 11.25 10.68
N ALA A 37 4.36 12.28 10.44
CA ALA A 37 4.52 12.87 9.11
C ALA A 37 5.12 11.87 8.10
N ILE A 38 6.12 11.09 8.52
CA ILE A 38 6.73 10.04 7.68
C ILE A 38 5.72 8.95 7.33
N VAL A 39 4.99 8.45 8.32
CA VAL A 39 3.98 7.40 8.11
C VAL A 39 2.87 7.89 7.17
N ARG A 40 2.39 9.13 7.35
CA ARG A 40 1.43 9.76 6.43
C ARG A 40 1.97 9.84 5.00
N ALA A 41 3.24 10.25 4.81
CA ALA A 41 3.85 10.35 3.50
C ALA A 41 3.93 9.00 2.79
N ILE A 42 4.33 7.94 3.52
CA ILE A 42 4.40 6.57 2.98
C ILE A 42 3.00 6.09 2.58
N PHE A 43 2.00 6.23 3.46
CA PHE A 43 0.63 5.80 3.16
C PHE A 43 0.01 6.59 2.00
N THR A 44 0.32 7.87 1.89
CA THR A 44 -0.12 8.69 0.75
C THR A 44 0.48 8.19 -0.56
N ALA A 45 1.77 7.85 -0.57
CA ALA A 45 2.47 7.37 -1.76
C ALA A 45 1.91 6.04 -2.27
N ILE A 46 1.47 5.15 -1.38
CA ILE A 46 0.90 3.85 -1.74
C ILE A 46 -0.63 3.83 -1.78
N HIS A 47 -1.30 4.97 -1.62
CA HIS A 47 -2.76 5.03 -1.54
C HIS A 47 -3.43 4.38 -2.75
N GLU A 48 -2.95 4.69 -3.95
CA GLU A 48 -3.40 4.06 -5.18
C GLU A 48 -2.58 2.78 -5.44
N PRO A 49 -3.21 1.59 -5.44
CA PRO A 49 -2.48 0.35 -5.64
C PRO A 49 -2.05 0.21 -7.10
N SER A 50 -0.79 -0.19 -7.30
CA SER A 50 -0.34 -0.61 -8.64
C SER A 50 -1.10 -1.85 -9.13
N GLN A 51 -1.13 -2.08 -10.45
CA GLN A 51 -1.76 -3.28 -11.02
C GLN A 51 -1.27 -4.57 -10.36
N LYS A 52 0.05 -4.69 -10.09
CA LYS A 52 0.63 -5.86 -9.41
C LYS A 52 0.14 -6.02 -7.98
N MET A 53 -0.11 -4.92 -7.27
CA MET A 53 -0.69 -4.95 -5.92
C MET A 53 -2.16 -5.39 -5.96
N ALA A 54 -2.94 -4.90 -6.94
CA ALA A 54 -4.33 -5.31 -7.13
C ALA A 54 -4.44 -6.81 -7.50
N GLU A 55 -3.57 -7.29 -8.39
CA GLU A 55 -3.48 -8.71 -8.77
C GLU A 55 -3.12 -9.60 -7.58
N ALA A 56 -2.08 -9.24 -6.82
CA ALA A 56 -1.68 -10.02 -5.65
C ALA A 56 -2.75 -9.96 -4.53
N GLY A 57 -3.40 -8.81 -4.34
CA GLY A 57 -4.52 -8.67 -3.41
C GLY A 57 -5.72 -9.52 -3.81
N SER A 58 -6.03 -9.61 -5.12
CA SER A 58 -7.09 -10.47 -5.64
C SER A 58 -6.86 -11.94 -5.31
N GLU A 59 -5.61 -12.42 -5.35
CA GLU A 59 -5.27 -13.80 -5.00
C GLU A 59 -5.45 -14.08 -3.50
N ILE A 60 -5.17 -13.08 -2.64
CA ILE A 60 -5.45 -13.14 -1.21
C ILE A 60 -6.96 -13.21 -0.98
N THR A 61 -7.75 -12.33 -1.60
CA THR A 61 -9.21 -12.28 -1.46
C THR A 61 -9.86 -13.60 -1.90
N ARG A 62 -9.39 -14.21 -2.99
CA ARG A 62 -9.86 -15.54 -3.45
C ARG A 62 -9.57 -16.65 -2.44
N THR A 63 -8.43 -16.56 -1.75
CA THR A 63 -8.05 -17.56 -0.75
C THR A 63 -8.98 -17.51 0.46
N VAL A 64 -9.53 -16.33 0.80
CA VAL A 64 -10.45 -16.15 1.93
C VAL A 64 -11.93 -16.22 1.55
N SER A 65 -12.28 -16.03 0.27
CA SER A 65 -13.64 -16.08 -0.25
C SER A 65 -13.67 -16.73 -1.64
N ALA A 66 -14.04 -18.01 -1.70
CA ALA A 66 -14.13 -18.76 -2.95
C ALA A 66 -15.53 -18.58 -3.57
N GLY A 67 -15.65 -17.89 -4.72
CA GLY A 67 -16.93 -17.84 -5.46
C GLY A 67 -17.20 -16.68 -6.44
N GLU A 68 -16.34 -15.67 -6.58
CA GLU A 68 -16.59 -14.51 -7.45
C GLU A 68 -15.85 -14.58 -8.80
N VAL A 69 -16.15 -13.61 -9.68
CA VAL A 69 -15.58 -13.50 -11.03
C VAL A 69 -14.23 -12.78 -10.97
N ASP A 70 -13.25 -13.22 -11.76
CA ASP A 70 -11.84 -12.80 -11.65
C ASP A 70 -11.59 -11.27 -11.60
N GLY A 71 -12.33 -10.50 -12.40
CA GLY A 71 -12.21 -9.03 -12.43
C GLY A 71 -12.84 -8.33 -11.21
N ALA A 72 -13.86 -8.94 -10.59
CA ALA A 72 -14.46 -8.41 -9.36
C ALA A 72 -13.44 -8.45 -8.23
N TYR A 73 -12.69 -9.56 -8.10
CA TYR A 73 -11.66 -9.70 -7.07
C TYR A 73 -10.52 -8.69 -7.16
N GLN A 74 -10.11 -8.27 -8.35
CA GLN A 74 -9.07 -7.24 -8.52
C GLN A 74 -9.59 -5.85 -8.14
N SER A 75 -10.81 -5.52 -8.58
CA SER A 75 -11.48 -4.27 -8.20
C SER A 75 -11.68 -4.21 -6.68
N ASP A 76 -12.15 -5.30 -6.08
CA ASP A 76 -12.40 -5.37 -4.64
C ASP A 76 -11.10 -5.33 -3.84
N ALA A 77 -10.06 -6.01 -4.28
CA ALA A 77 -8.73 -5.90 -3.67
C ALA A 77 -8.20 -4.46 -3.71
N ALA A 78 -8.35 -3.76 -4.83
CA ALA A 78 -7.95 -2.36 -4.96
C ALA A 78 -8.77 -1.43 -4.05
N ASN A 79 -10.08 -1.64 -3.96
CA ASN A 79 -10.97 -0.85 -3.11
C ASN A 79 -10.69 -1.09 -1.62
N ILE A 80 -10.54 -2.35 -1.20
CA ILE A 80 -10.17 -2.71 0.17
C ILE A 80 -8.83 -2.07 0.55
N TRP A 81 -7.85 -2.07 -0.35
CA TRP A 81 -6.58 -1.40 -0.14
C TRP A 81 -6.75 0.10 0.14
N ARG A 82 -7.44 0.83 -0.74
CA ARG A 82 -7.69 2.27 -0.55
C ARG A 82 -8.39 2.54 0.77
N PHE A 83 -9.42 1.76 1.11
CA PHE A 83 -10.12 1.89 2.40
C PHE A 83 -9.20 1.68 3.61
N MET A 84 -8.30 0.68 3.58
CA MET A 84 -7.34 0.46 4.66
C MET A 84 -6.40 1.66 4.80
N VAL A 85 -5.90 2.21 3.69
CA VAL A 85 -5.02 3.38 3.72
C VAL A 85 -5.77 4.63 4.21
N ASP A 86 -7.00 4.85 3.76
CA ASP A 86 -7.85 5.97 4.20
C ASP A 86 -8.06 5.95 5.73
N VAL A 87 -8.40 4.77 6.29
CA VAL A 87 -8.55 4.60 7.74
C VAL A 87 -7.26 4.93 8.50
N LEU A 88 -6.11 4.58 7.94
CA LEU A 88 -4.81 4.85 8.55
C LEU A 88 -4.43 6.34 8.47
N LEU A 89 -4.81 7.03 7.40
CA LEU A 89 -4.60 8.47 7.21
C LEU A 89 -5.55 9.33 8.04
N GLU A 90 -6.81 8.91 8.22
CA GLU A 90 -7.80 9.64 9.05
C GLU A 90 -7.49 9.57 10.55
N ARG A 91 -6.92 8.44 11.02
CA ARG A 91 -6.54 8.26 12.44
C ARG A 91 -5.14 8.79 12.77
N GLY A 92 -4.26 8.86 11.78
CA GLY A 92 -2.89 9.37 11.91
C GLY A 92 -2.82 10.87 11.90
#